data_AF-A0A1X6P9Z8-F1
#
_entry.id   AF-A0A1X6P9Z8-F1
#
_cell.length_a   1.000
_cell.length_b   1.000
_cell.length_c   1.000
_cell.angle_alpha   90.00
_cell.angle_beta   90.00
_cell.angle_gamma   90.00
#
_symmetry.space_group_name_H-M   'P 1'
#
loop_
_entity.id
_entity.type
_entity.pdbx_description
1 polymer ?
#
loop_
_entity_poly.entity_id
_entity_poly.type
_entity_poly.pdbx_seq_one_letter_code
_entity_poly.pdbx_strand_id
1 'polypeptide(L)'
;MGAAASPPRPLWIIAGGVYDLSTLDHPGPAWVIPAAAGTDCTDQFFSYHAMVAIDVWRLLRRYRVPDDHPDAVATLAAVPPGQRCKFNWAEHAAGGEGELVVTDPLFLDLRRRLAPVLRGQPPEAGVVDADIDGKAVETAVPAKRGGATPAAVAATPPLLPRSAWKATPGQQALMAALFIAFLVSMRAWLAGSAASILPLAALYYWFNAVTLHDATHHSLFPSHALNSAAAAAFGGWHCMPAVWVRQHVEGHHGSTNTVDDPDMHHFDKKYWTPLGWRVRREQSYHPSWWVSLPAVLPMASLDPSYVRGAEVLLRGTYMGEKVVGAAGLAAPPISGGLPSATRLGLAAQLVFFFALAARQVAVHGWGWGGTLVVLPHALHGIHFYLITQVNHLTGPATAVEHGSAAYADANPANSWIAHQILSTVDWCPSSAAARVISGGLNAQVLHHLLPSVHPSRFDALQGVLEAFCADHRLPYAPFGSYWAAVAAHFRFLGAVNATSVEA
;
A
#
# COMPACT_ATOMS: atom_id res chain seq x y z
N MET A 1 40.56 -1.36 -31.34
CA MET A 1 39.61 -0.76 -30.38
C MET A 1 38.37 -1.64 -30.40
N GLY A 2 38.14 -2.46 -29.39
CA GLY A 2 36.91 -3.25 -29.28
C GLY A 2 35.75 -2.29 -29.04
N ALA A 3 34.69 -2.41 -29.84
CA ALA A 3 33.45 -1.68 -29.58
C ALA A 3 32.99 -2.01 -28.17
N ALA A 4 32.85 -1.00 -27.31
CA ALA A 4 32.22 -1.20 -26.01
C ALA A 4 30.82 -1.75 -26.28
N ALA A 5 30.55 -2.98 -25.83
CA ALA A 5 29.23 -3.57 -25.92
C ALA A 5 28.22 -2.59 -25.30
N SER A 6 27.15 -2.28 -26.03
CA SER A 6 26.05 -1.50 -25.46
C SER A 6 25.60 -2.15 -24.15
N PRO A 7 25.34 -1.38 -23.09
CA PRO A 7 24.87 -1.95 -21.84
C PRO A 7 23.60 -2.77 -22.10
N PRO A 8 23.44 -3.92 -21.44
CA PRO A 8 22.29 -4.78 -21.64
C PRO A 8 21.01 -4.02 -21.33
N ARG A 9 19.98 -4.28 -22.13
CA ARG A 9 18.69 -3.61 -22.00
C ARG A 9 18.01 -4.06 -20.70
N PRO A 10 17.46 -3.14 -19.87
CA PRO A 10 16.79 -3.54 -18.64
C PRO A 10 15.47 -4.25 -18.95
N LEU A 11 15.41 -5.56 -18.69
CA LEU A 11 14.22 -6.40 -18.86
C LEU A 11 13.50 -6.62 -17.51
N TRP A 12 12.29 -7.14 -17.53
CA TRP A 12 11.47 -7.37 -16.35
C TRP A 12 11.51 -8.83 -15.95
N ILE A 13 11.63 -9.13 -14.65
CA ILE A 13 11.55 -10.50 -14.13
C ILE A 13 10.18 -10.69 -13.45
N ILE A 14 9.41 -11.69 -13.90
CA ILE A 14 8.13 -12.08 -13.30
C ILE A 14 8.12 -13.59 -13.11
N ALA A 15 7.99 -14.04 -11.87
CA ALA A 15 8.02 -15.44 -11.46
C ALA A 15 9.24 -16.20 -12.03
N GLY A 16 10.40 -15.55 -12.07
CA GLY A 16 11.65 -16.11 -12.58
C GLY A 16 11.79 -16.08 -14.12
N GLY A 17 10.73 -15.78 -14.87
CA GLY A 17 10.81 -15.54 -16.31
C GLY A 17 11.24 -14.12 -16.64
N VAL A 18 11.95 -13.94 -17.77
CA VAL A 18 12.37 -12.61 -18.25
C VAL A 18 11.49 -12.14 -19.40
N TYR A 19 11.00 -10.89 -19.32
CA TYR A 19 10.06 -10.33 -20.27
C TYR A 19 10.53 -8.96 -20.78
N ASP A 20 10.24 -8.67 -22.06
CA ASP A 20 10.37 -7.35 -22.65
C ASP A 20 8.99 -6.67 -22.68
N LEU A 21 8.71 -5.85 -21.68
CA LEU A 21 7.43 -5.14 -21.58
C LEU A 21 7.46 -3.74 -22.20
N SER A 22 8.51 -3.37 -22.94
CA SER A 22 8.70 -2.01 -23.45
C SER A 22 7.61 -1.55 -24.43
N THR A 23 6.92 -2.48 -25.07
CA THR A 23 5.83 -2.24 -26.03
C THR A 23 4.46 -2.68 -25.50
N LEU A 24 4.39 -3.11 -24.23
CA LEU A 24 3.13 -3.55 -23.63
C LEU A 24 2.19 -2.36 -23.46
N ASP A 25 1.03 -2.42 -24.12
CA ASP A 25 -0.09 -1.52 -23.85
C ASP A 25 -0.79 -1.98 -22.55
N HIS A 26 -0.30 -1.47 -21.43
CA HIS A 26 -0.75 -1.85 -20.11
C HIS A 26 -1.98 -1.02 -19.69
N PRO A 27 -3.10 -1.64 -19.28
CA PRO A 27 -4.30 -0.91 -18.86
C PRO A 27 -4.14 -0.12 -17.55
N GLY A 28 -3.06 -0.36 -16.80
CA GLY A 28 -2.70 0.37 -15.60
C GLY A 28 -2.11 1.76 -15.89
N PRO A 29 -1.68 2.50 -14.85
CA PRO A 29 -1.02 3.78 -15.06
C PRO A 29 0.27 3.66 -15.90
N ALA A 30 0.51 4.61 -16.80
CA ALA A 30 1.60 4.57 -17.78
C ALA A 30 3.02 4.55 -17.18
N TRP A 31 3.17 4.89 -15.89
CA TRP A 31 4.47 4.90 -15.21
C TRP A 31 4.88 3.54 -14.64
N VAL A 32 3.95 2.59 -14.45
CA VAL A 32 4.21 1.35 -13.70
C VAL A 32 5.18 0.40 -14.41
N ILE A 33 5.02 0.24 -15.73
CA ILE A 33 5.89 -0.64 -16.51
C ILE A 33 7.33 -0.08 -16.55
N PRO A 34 7.57 1.20 -16.90
CA PRO A 34 8.91 1.77 -16.85
C PRO A 34 9.56 1.75 -15.46
N ALA A 35 8.77 1.88 -14.38
CA ALA A 35 9.30 1.90 -13.01
C ALA A 35 9.90 0.56 -12.58
N ALA A 36 9.36 -0.56 -13.08
CA ALA A 36 9.82 -1.92 -12.77
C ALA A 36 10.90 -2.47 -13.71
N ALA A 37 11.41 -1.64 -14.65
CA ALA A 37 12.40 -2.10 -15.62
C ALA A 37 13.72 -2.49 -14.94
N GLY A 38 14.24 -3.68 -15.24
CA GLY A 38 15.48 -4.20 -14.67
C GLY A 38 15.35 -4.78 -13.26
N THR A 39 14.12 -4.98 -12.75
CA THR A 39 13.88 -5.55 -11.42
C THR A 39 13.14 -6.88 -11.51
N ASP A 40 13.17 -7.64 -10.40
CA ASP A 40 12.15 -8.65 -10.13
C ASP A 40 10.91 -7.97 -9.58
N CYS A 41 9.85 -7.95 -10.38
CA CYS A 41 8.58 -7.32 -10.04
C CYS A 41 7.47 -8.35 -9.79
N THR A 42 7.84 -9.59 -9.43
CA THR A 42 6.89 -10.69 -9.21
C THR A 42 5.84 -10.36 -8.15
N ASP A 43 6.26 -9.92 -6.96
CA ASP A 43 5.33 -9.61 -5.86
C ASP A 43 4.42 -8.41 -6.20
N GLN A 44 4.98 -7.39 -6.86
CA GLN A 44 4.22 -6.24 -7.35
C GLN A 44 3.23 -6.64 -8.45
N PHE A 45 3.63 -7.54 -9.35
CA PHE A 45 2.75 -8.06 -10.38
C PHE A 45 1.58 -8.81 -9.74
N PHE A 46 1.84 -9.75 -8.84
CA PHE A 46 0.78 -10.53 -8.23
C PHE A 46 -0.11 -9.73 -7.29
N SER A 47 0.40 -8.79 -6.49
CA SER A 47 -0.45 -7.95 -5.63
C SER A 47 -1.55 -7.19 -6.38
N TYR A 48 -1.29 -6.76 -7.63
CA TYR A 48 -2.28 -6.06 -8.46
C TYR A 48 -3.07 -6.97 -9.41
N HIS A 49 -2.52 -8.12 -9.79
CA HIS A 49 -3.12 -9.01 -10.80
C HIS A 49 -3.69 -10.30 -10.20
N ALA A 50 -3.52 -10.51 -8.90
CA ALA A 50 -3.96 -11.67 -8.14
C ALA A 50 -5.39 -12.10 -8.48
N MET A 51 -6.26 -11.10 -8.53
CA MET A 51 -7.70 -11.27 -8.54
C MET A 51 -8.32 -10.89 -9.89
N VAL A 52 -7.48 -10.58 -10.89
CA VAL A 52 -7.92 -10.21 -12.24
C VAL A 52 -8.36 -11.47 -13.00
N ALA A 53 -9.52 -11.44 -13.66
CA ALA A 53 -10.03 -12.60 -14.42
C ALA A 53 -9.55 -12.66 -15.88
N ILE A 54 -8.45 -11.97 -16.20
CA ILE A 54 -7.75 -12.09 -17.48
C ILE A 54 -6.69 -13.19 -17.31
N ASP A 55 -6.54 -14.04 -18.32
CA ASP A 55 -5.38 -14.93 -18.44
C ASP A 55 -4.14 -14.09 -18.80
N VAL A 56 -3.59 -13.41 -17.79
CA VAL A 56 -2.43 -12.51 -17.96
C VAL A 56 -1.21 -13.29 -18.45
N TRP A 57 -1.10 -14.57 -18.14
CA TRP A 57 -0.03 -15.45 -18.62
C TRP A 57 -0.05 -15.62 -20.14
N ARG A 58 -1.24 -15.78 -20.73
CA ARG A 58 -1.38 -15.82 -22.19
C ARG A 58 -0.90 -14.54 -22.86
N LEU A 59 -1.12 -13.38 -22.23
CA LEU A 59 -0.63 -12.10 -22.70
C LEU A 59 0.90 -12.01 -22.55
N LEU A 60 1.44 -12.33 -21.37
CA LEU A 60 2.88 -12.24 -21.08
C LEU A 60 3.74 -13.16 -21.95
N ARG A 61 3.22 -14.30 -22.43
CA ARG A 61 3.93 -15.19 -23.36
C ARG A 61 4.44 -14.48 -24.61
N ARG A 62 3.74 -13.45 -25.09
CA ARG A 62 4.14 -12.67 -26.28
C ARG A 62 5.38 -11.82 -26.05
N TYR A 63 5.70 -11.56 -24.78
CA TYR A 63 6.79 -10.68 -24.35
C TYR A 63 7.92 -11.47 -23.69
N ARG A 64 7.82 -12.80 -23.60
CA ARG A 64 8.85 -13.65 -22.98
C ARG A 64 10.12 -13.60 -23.82
N VAL A 65 11.24 -13.34 -23.17
CA VAL A 65 12.57 -13.42 -23.76
C VAL A 65 13.13 -14.83 -23.46
N PRO A 66 13.75 -15.52 -24.45
CA PRO A 66 14.40 -16.80 -24.22
C PRO A 66 15.45 -16.73 -23.11
N ASP A 67 15.54 -17.78 -22.28
CA ASP A 67 16.41 -17.79 -21.11
C ASP A 67 17.91 -17.75 -21.46
N ASP A 68 18.28 -18.20 -22.67
CA ASP A 68 19.63 -18.16 -23.23
C ASP A 68 19.97 -16.82 -23.93
N HIS A 69 19.01 -15.90 -24.05
CA HIS A 69 19.25 -14.59 -24.65
C HIS A 69 20.22 -13.77 -23.80
N PRO A 70 21.24 -13.09 -24.38
CA PRO A 70 22.26 -12.36 -23.61
C PRO A 70 21.69 -11.32 -22.64
N ASP A 71 20.66 -10.56 -23.06
CA ASP A 71 20.00 -9.59 -22.18
C ASP A 71 19.22 -10.25 -21.02
N ALA A 72 18.68 -11.46 -21.23
CA ALA A 72 17.96 -12.19 -20.18
C ALA A 72 18.93 -12.71 -19.13
N VAL A 73 20.04 -13.31 -19.57
CA VAL A 73 21.14 -13.74 -18.69
C VAL A 73 21.71 -12.55 -17.91
N ALA A 74 21.96 -11.43 -18.59
CA ALA A 74 22.48 -10.22 -17.96
C ALA A 74 21.50 -9.63 -16.94
N THR A 75 20.19 -9.60 -17.25
CA THR A 75 19.16 -9.10 -16.34
C THR A 75 19.08 -9.98 -15.08
N LEU A 76 19.04 -11.30 -15.24
CA LEU A 76 19.00 -12.24 -14.10
C LEU A 76 20.27 -12.19 -13.24
N ALA A 77 21.43 -11.93 -13.85
CA ALA A 77 22.70 -11.76 -13.13
C ALA A 77 22.78 -10.40 -12.39
N ALA A 78 22.13 -9.36 -12.92
CA ALA A 78 22.09 -8.04 -12.31
C ALA A 78 21.18 -7.97 -11.08
N VAL A 79 20.25 -8.92 -10.90
CA VAL A 79 19.34 -9.01 -9.74
C VAL A 79 19.81 -10.12 -8.78
N PRO A 80 20.43 -9.76 -7.64
CA PRO A 80 20.92 -10.71 -6.65
C PRO A 80 19.81 -11.65 -6.15
N PRO A 81 20.13 -12.91 -5.76
CA PRO A 81 19.14 -13.86 -5.25
C PRO A 81 18.30 -13.35 -4.07
N GLY A 82 18.89 -12.59 -3.14
CA GLY A 82 18.17 -11.99 -2.00
C GLY A 82 17.28 -10.79 -2.37
N GLN A 83 17.28 -10.40 -3.65
CA GLN A 83 16.51 -9.29 -4.22
C GLN A 83 15.51 -9.80 -5.27
N ARG A 84 15.24 -11.10 -5.26
CA ARG A 84 14.19 -11.73 -6.08
C ARG A 84 12.90 -11.82 -5.26
N CYS A 85 11.83 -12.20 -5.94
CA CYS A 85 10.51 -12.48 -5.37
C CYS A 85 10.56 -13.02 -3.92
N LYS A 86 9.86 -12.33 -3.01
CA LYS A 86 9.88 -12.62 -1.56
C LYS A 86 9.00 -13.79 -1.17
N PHE A 87 7.95 -14.06 -1.96
CA PHE A 87 6.92 -15.06 -1.64
C PHE A 87 6.86 -16.19 -2.66
N ASN A 88 6.34 -17.33 -2.21
CA ASN A 88 6.17 -18.51 -3.04
C ASN A 88 4.85 -18.42 -3.83
N TRP A 89 4.85 -17.70 -4.95
CA TRP A 89 3.66 -17.55 -5.79
C TRP A 89 3.45 -18.70 -6.76
N ALA A 90 4.53 -19.15 -7.41
CA ALA A 90 4.45 -20.02 -8.57
C ALA A 90 5.62 -21.00 -8.59
N GLU A 91 5.33 -22.18 -9.14
CA GLU A 91 6.34 -23.18 -9.48
C GLU A 91 6.36 -23.37 -11.01
N HIS A 92 7.47 -23.88 -11.52
CA HIS A 92 7.53 -24.31 -12.91
C HIS A 92 6.62 -25.54 -13.08
N ALA A 93 5.74 -25.54 -14.09
CA ALA A 93 4.89 -26.69 -14.36
C ALA A 93 5.73 -27.96 -14.60
N ALA A 94 5.33 -29.07 -13.97
CA ALA A 94 5.95 -30.36 -14.22
C ALA A 94 5.64 -30.83 -15.64
N GLY A 95 6.65 -30.81 -16.53
CA GLY A 95 6.59 -31.44 -17.86
C GLY A 95 5.96 -30.61 -18.97
N GLY A 96 6.52 -29.42 -19.27
CA GLY A 96 6.25 -28.72 -20.53
C GLY A 96 6.65 -27.24 -20.52
N GLU A 97 7.59 -26.86 -21.39
CA GLU A 97 7.83 -25.50 -21.91
C GLU A 97 7.78 -24.29 -20.96
N GLY A 98 8.39 -24.36 -19.77
CA GLY A 98 8.66 -23.17 -18.96
C GLY A 98 7.42 -22.35 -18.57
N GLU A 99 6.22 -22.97 -18.59
CA GLU A 99 4.97 -22.33 -18.20
C GLU A 99 4.90 -22.28 -16.67
N LEU A 100 4.84 -21.06 -16.12
CA LEU A 100 4.73 -20.81 -14.69
C LEU A 100 3.27 -20.94 -14.27
N VAL A 101 3.01 -21.79 -13.27
CA VAL A 101 1.67 -22.00 -12.72
C VAL A 101 1.66 -21.43 -11.31
N VAL A 102 0.67 -20.58 -11.02
CA VAL A 102 0.44 -20.11 -9.64
C VAL A 102 0.05 -21.31 -8.80
N THR A 103 0.87 -21.65 -7.81
CA THR A 103 0.71 -22.85 -6.98
C THR A 103 0.28 -22.53 -5.55
N ASP A 104 0.30 -21.27 -5.12
CA ASP A 104 -0.13 -20.89 -3.77
C ASP A 104 -1.60 -21.30 -3.54
N PRO A 105 -1.87 -22.28 -2.66
CA PRO A 105 -3.22 -22.79 -2.44
C PRO A 105 -4.12 -21.75 -1.75
N LEU A 106 -3.56 -20.90 -0.89
CA LEU A 106 -4.30 -19.83 -0.22
C LEU A 106 -4.78 -18.80 -1.23
N PHE A 107 -3.92 -18.45 -2.18
CA PHE A 107 -4.27 -17.56 -3.27
C PHE A 107 -5.40 -18.11 -4.13
N LEU A 108 -5.28 -19.37 -4.58
CA LEU A 108 -6.27 -19.98 -5.47
C LEU A 108 -7.64 -20.09 -4.80
N ASP A 109 -7.68 -20.48 -3.52
CA ASP A 109 -8.92 -20.60 -2.78
C ASP A 109 -9.54 -19.22 -2.46
N LEU A 110 -8.74 -18.25 -2.00
CA LEU A 110 -9.24 -16.90 -1.75
C LEU A 110 -9.81 -16.28 -3.02
N ARG A 111 -9.12 -16.44 -4.15
CA ARG A 111 -9.60 -16.01 -5.46
C ARG A 111 -10.94 -16.61 -5.82
N ARG A 112 -11.10 -17.92 -5.60
CA ARG A 112 -12.36 -18.64 -5.85
C ARG A 112 -13.51 -18.09 -5.02
N ARG A 113 -13.28 -17.75 -3.75
CA ARG A 113 -14.32 -17.24 -2.83
C ARG A 113 -14.68 -15.77 -3.08
N LEU A 114 -13.70 -14.93 -3.37
CA LEU A 114 -13.94 -13.49 -3.58
C LEU A 114 -14.46 -13.18 -5.00
N ALA A 115 -14.11 -13.97 -6.02
CA ALA A 115 -14.50 -13.67 -7.40
C ALA A 115 -16.03 -13.62 -7.63
N PRO A 116 -16.87 -14.52 -7.07
CA PRO A 116 -18.34 -14.40 -7.14
C PRO A 116 -18.86 -13.13 -6.47
N VAL A 117 -18.35 -12.81 -5.28
CA VAL A 117 -18.80 -11.63 -4.51
C VAL A 117 -18.42 -10.33 -5.20
N LEU A 118 -17.17 -10.26 -5.69
CA LEU A 118 -16.77 -9.16 -6.56
C LEU A 118 -17.76 -9.08 -7.71
N ARG A 119 -18.09 -10.21 -8.37
CA ARG A 119 -19.11 -10.35 -9.44
C ARG A 119 -20.55 -9.97 -9.08
N GLY A 120 -20.84 -9.55 -7.86
CA GLY A 120 -22.19 -9.24 -7.39
C GLY A 120 -23.07 -10.48 -7.26
N GLN A 121 -22.48 -11.67 -7.27
CA GLN A 121 -23.17 -12.92 -6.95
C GLN A 121 -23.13 -13.11 -5.42
N PRO A 122 -24.14 -13.77 -4.83
CA PRO A 122 -24.06 -14.13 -3.42
C PRO A 122 -22.83 -15.02 -3.18
N PRO A 123 -22.25 -15.00 -1.96
CA PRO A 123 -21.21 -15.95 -1.59
C PRO A 123 -21.68 -17.39 -1.85
N GLU A 124 -20.78 -18.30 -2.23
CA GLU A 124 -21.15 -19.71 -2.42
C GLU A 124 -21.87 -20.25 -1.17
N ALA A 125 -22.95 -21.01 -1.37
CA ALA A 125 -23.77 -21.55 -0.28
C ALA A 125 -22.90 -22.44 0.63
N GLY A 126 -22.82 -22.07 1.91
CA GLY A 126 -21.92 -22.67 2.91
C GLY A 126 -20.93 -21.67 3.56
N VAL A 127 -20.86 -20.43 3.06
CA VAL A 127 -19.94 -19.38 3.56
C VAL A 127 -20.59 -18.40 4.55
N VAL A 128 -21.89 -18.49 4.80
CA VAL A 128 -22.59 -17.56 5.70
C VAL A 128 -23.56 -18.30 6.60
N ASP A 129 -23.06 -18.67 7.78
CA ASP A 129 -23.84 -18.71 9.02
C ASP A 129 -22.86 -18.69 10.20
N ALA A 130 -22.34 -17.49 10.49
CA ALA A 130 -21.72 -17.20 11.78
C ALA A 130 -22.49 -16.02 12.37
N ASP A 131 -23.49 -16.37 13.18
CA ASP A 131 -24.32 -15.45 13.92
C ASP A 131 -23.43 -14.51 14.76
N ILE A 132 -23.75 -13.22 14.75
CA ILE A 132 -22.99 -12.12 15.36
C ILE A 132 -23.21 -12.09 16.89
N ASP A 133 -23.05 -13.24 17.56
CA ASP A 133 -23.19 -13.36 19.01
C ASP A 133 -22.28 -14.47 19.58
N GLY A 134 -20.96 -14.25 19.51
CA GLY A 134 -19.99 -14.60 20.55
C GLY A 134 -20.11 -15.93 21.32
N LYS A 135 -20.49 -17.05 20.68
CA LYS A 135 -20.41 -18.39 21.30
C LYS A 135 -19.73 -19.39 20.37
N ALA A 136 -18.75 -20.09 20.94
CA ALA A 136 -17.99 -21.13 20.28
C ALA A 136 -18.91 -22.22 19.74
N VAL A 137 -18.83 -22.48 18.44
CA VAL A 137 -19.47 -23.62 17.79
C VAL A 137 -18.37 -24.64 17.50
N GLU A 138 -18.33 -25.72 18.28
CA GLU A 138 -17.71 -26.98 17.86
C GLU A 138 -18.52 -27.52 16.68
N THR A 139 -17.94 -27.54 15.47
CA THR A 139 -18.48 -28.35 14.38
C THR A 139 -17.40 -29.17 13.69
N ALA A 140 -17.74 -30.46 13.56
CA ALA A 140 -16.91 -31.55 13.12
C ALA A 140 -16.35 -31.39 11.69
N VAL A 141 -15.13 -31.88 11.53
CA VAL A 141 -14.43 -32.08 10.25
C VAL A 141 -15.28 -32.96 9.31
N PRO A 142 -15.62 -32.53 8.07
CA PRO A 142 -16.21 -33.43 7.11
C PRO A 142 -15.14 -34.39 6.56
N ALA A 143 -15.45 -35.68 6.59
CA ALA A 143 -14.62 -36.74 6.02
C ALA A 143 -14.41 -36.58 4.50
N LYS A 144 -13.24 -37.04 4.05
CA LYS A 144 -12.79 -37.17 2.65
C LYS A 144 -13.93 -37.46 1.68
N ARG A 145 -14.23 -36.52 0.76
CA ARG A 145 -15.02 -36.84 -0.45
C ARG A 145 -14.12 -37.56 -1.46
N GLY A 146 -14.51 -38.79 -1.76
CA GLY A 146 -13.94 -39.63 -2.81
C GLY A 146 -14.22 -39.11 -4.21
N GLY A 147 -13.57 -39.78 -5.17
CA GLY A 147 -13.38 -39.36 -6.56
C GLY A 147 -14.61 -38.81 -7.27
N ALA A 148 -14.46 -37.61 -7.79
CA ALA A 148 -15.27 -37.07 -8.87
C ALA A 148 -14.36 -36.87 -10.09
N THR A 149 -14.77 -37.45 -11.22
CA THR A 149 -14.20 -37.26 -12.56
C THR A 149 -14.12 -35.77 -12.95
N PRO A 150 -13.19 -35.37 -13.83
CA PRO A 150 -13.02 -33.96 -14.21
C PRO A 150 -14.27 -33.49 -14.95
N ALA A 151 -15.11 -32.70 -14.27
CA ALA A 151 -16.21 -32.01 -14.90
C ALA A 151 -15.65 -30.93 -15.84
N ALA A 152 -16.30 -30.81 -16.99
CA ALA A 152 -16.02 -29.87 -18.06
C ALA A 152 -15.57 -28.49 -17.56
N VAL A 153 -14.53 -27.94 -18.20
CA VAL A 153 -14.06 -26.57 -18.01
C VAL A 153 -15.25 -25.62 -18.16
N ALA A 154 -15.81 -25.18 -17.04
CA ALA A 154 -16.87 -24.20 -17.01
C ALA A 154 -16.34 -22.93 -17.69
N ALA A 155 -17.10 -22.41 -18.66
CA ALA A 155 -16.76 -21.17 -19.32
C ALA A 155 -16.50 -20.08 -18.27
N THR A 156 -15.33 -19.43 -18.35
CA THR A 156 -14.95 -18.34 -17.45
C THR A 156 -16.07 -17.31 -17.43
N PRO A 157 -16.75 -17.07 -16.29
CA PRO A 157 -17.83 -16.10 -16.24
C PRO A 157 -17.26 -14.72 -16.57
N PRO A 158 -18.04 -13.85 -17.25
CA PRO A 158 -17.53 -12.56 -17.73
C PRO A 158 -16.97 -11.72 -16.59
N LEU A 159 -15.85 -11.04 -16.87
CA LEU A 159 -15.30 -9.99 -16.02
C LEU A 159 -16.38 -8.94 -15.74
N LEU A 160 -16.48 -8.48 -14.50
CA LEU A 160 -17.35 -7.35 -14.21
C LEU A 160 -16.88 -6.08 -14.92
N PRO A 161 -17.80 -5.14 -15.17
CA PRO A 161 -17.41 -3.78 -15.45
C PRO A 161 -16.58 -3.24 -14.29
N ARG A 162 -15.47 -2.56 -14.61
CA ARG A 162 -14.56 -1.98 -13.60
C ARG A 162 -15.31 -1.18 -12.54
N SER A 163 -16.41 -0.51 -12.89
CA SER A 163 -17.25 0.26 -11.98
C SER A 163 -17.81 -0.52 -10.78
N ALA A 164 -17.95 -1.84 -10.89
CA ALA A 164 -18.52 -2.68 -9.84
C ALA A 164 -17.68 -2.68 -8.54
N TRP A 165 -16.36 -2.52 -8.64
CA TRP A 165 -15.43 -2.51 -7.51
C TRP A 165 -14.75 -1.15 -7.28
N LYS A 166 -15.19 -0.09 -7.96
CA LYS A 166 -14.75 1.30 -7.70
C LYS A 166 -15.66 1.98 -6.67
N ALA A 167 -15.30 3.19 -6.25
CA ALA A 167 -16.09 4.01 -5.34
C ALA A 167 -17.57 4.03 -5.74
N THR A 168 -18.46 3.87 -4.75
CA THR A 168 -19.90 3.96 -4.99
C THR A 168 -20.29 5.39 -5.36
N PRO A 169 -21.44 5.61 -6.02
CA PRO A 169 -21.95 6.97 -6.24
C PRO A 169 -22.10 7.78 -4.94
N GLY A 170 -22.50 7.12 -3.84
CA GLY A 170 -22.56 7.74 -2.52
C GLY A 170 -21.20 8.22 -2.02
N GLN A 171 -20.14 7.43 -2.22
CA GLN A 171 -18.78 7.86 -1.89
C GLN A 171 -18.33 9.04 -2.78
N GLN A 172 -18.62 9.00 -4.07
CA GLN A 172 -18.28 10.11 -4.98
C GLN A 172 -19.01 11.41 -4.58
N ALA A 173 -20.26 11.30 -4.14
CA ALA A 173 -21.01 12.45 -3.59
C ALA A 173 -20.39 12.97 -2.28
N LEU A 174 -19.95 12.08 -1.38
CA LEU A 174 -19.22 12.48 -0.17
C LEU A 174 -17.93 13.22 -0.51
N MET A 175 -17.13 12.73 -1.46
CA MET A 175 -15.92 13.41 -1.92
C MET A 175 -16.22 14.80 -2.50
N ALA A 176 -17.29 14.95 -3.29
CA ALA A 176 -17.70 16.24 -3.82
C ALA A 176 -18.12 17.22 -2.71
N ALA A 177 -18.83 16.74 -1.69
CA ALA A 177 -19.19 17.54 -0.52
C ALA A 177 -17.95 17.98 0.28
N LEU A 178 -17.00 17.06 0.51
CA LEU A 178 -15.72 17.34 1.17
C LEU A 178 -14.88 18.34 0.37
N PHE A 179 -14.89 18.27 -0.96
CA PHE A 179 -14.24 19.26 -1.82
C PHE A 179 -14.83 20.67 -1.64
N ILE A 180 -16.17 20.79 -1.62
CA ILE A 180 -16.83 22.08 -1.38
C ILE A 180 -16.47 22.61 0.01
N ALA A 181 -16.50 21.76 1.03
CA ALA A 181 -16.08 22.13 2.38
C ALA A 181 -14.61 22.58 2.44
N PHE A 182 -13.74 21.94 1.66
CA PHE A 182 -12.34 22.31 1.50
C PHE A 182 -12.19 23.70 0.88
N LEU A 183 -12.92 24.01 -0.19
CA LEU A 183 -12.90 25.34 -0.81
C LEU A 183 -13.39 26.44 0.14
N VAL A 184 -14.47 26.18 0.90
CA VAL A 184 -14.99 27.12 1.90
C VAL A 184 -13.96 27.35 3.01
N SER A 185 -13.35 26.27 3.51
CA SER A 185 -12.32 26.34 4.56
C SER A 185 -11.04 27.04 4.07
N MET A 186 -10.64 26.78 2.82
CA MET A 186 -9.52 27.46 2.15
C MET A 186 -9.79 28.95 1.99
N ARG A 187 -11.01 29.36 1.62
CA ARG A 187 -11.38 30.78 1.56
C ARG A 187 -11.28 31.44 2.94
N ALA A 188 -11.78 30.79 3.99
CA ALA A 188 -11.69 31.29 5.35
C ALA A 188 -10.23 31.41 5.82
N TRP A 189 -9.39 30.45 5.45
CA TRP A 189 -7.95 30.45 5.72
C TRP A 189 -7.20 31.55 4.98
N LEU A 190 -7.51 31.78 3.70
CA LEU A 190 -6.96 32.91 2.93
C LEU A 190 -7.29 34.27 3.57
N ALA A 191 -8.44 34.36 4.23
CA ALA A 191 -8.89 35.54 4.98
C ALA A 191 -8.31 35.63 6.41
N GLY A 192 -7.50 34.67 6.85
CA GLY A 192 -6.87 34.69 8.16
C GLY A 192 -7.76 34.21 9.31
N SER A 193 -8.84 33.49 9.03
CA SER A 193 -9.79 33.06 10.06
C SER A 193 -9.28 31.88 10.88
N ALA A 194 -9.29 32.01 12.20
CA ALA A 194 -8.97 30.92 13.14
C ALA A 194 -9.94 29.73 12.99
N ALA A 195 -11.20 29.99 12.61
CA ALA A 195 -12.21 28.97 12.40
C ALA A 195 -11.89 28.03 11.23
N SER A 196 -10.91 28.38 10.38
CA SER A 196 -10.45 27.51 9.29
C SER A 196 -9.52 26.39 9.75
N ILE A 197 -8.87 26.50 10.92
CA ILE A 197 -7.77 25.63 11.32
C ILE A 197 -8.21 24.18 11.50
N LEU A 198 -9.25 23.94 12.31
CA LEU A 198 -9.74 22.57 12.55
C LEU A 198 -10.39 21.95 11.31
N PRO A 199 -11.28 22.65 10.57
CA PRO A 199 -11.82 22.11 9.32
C PRO A 199 -10.73 21.78 8.30
N LEU A 200 -9.70 22.62 8.14
CA LEU A 200 -8.61 22.31 7.21
C LEU A 200 -7.77 21.13 7.66
N ALA A 201 -7.43 21.01 8.95
CA ALA A 201 -6.74 19.83 9.46
C ALA A 201 -7.53 18.54 9.16
N ALA A 202 -8.85 18.58 9.40
CA ALA A 202 -9.76 17.49 9.09
C ALA A 202 -9.83 17.17 7.58
N LEU A 203 -9.92 18.19 6.73
CA LEU A 203 -10.08 18.04 5.29
C LEU A 203 -8.79 17.65 4.59
N TYR A 204 -7.62 18.05 5.12
CA TYR A 204 -6.34 17.51 4.66
C TYR A 204 -6.27 15.99 4.80
N TYR A 205 -6.92 15.44 5.82
CA TYR A 205 -7.09 14.00 5.95
C TYR A 205 -8.20 13.47 5.04
N TRP A 206 -9.46 13.77 5.36
CA TRP A 206 -10.63 13.10 4.75
C TRP A 206 -10.83 13.44 3.27
N PHE A 207 -10.34 14.59 2.82
CA PHE A 207 -10.37 14.92 1.40
C PHE A 207 -9.02 14.65 0.76
N ASN A 208 -7.95 15.34 1.17
CA ASN A 208 -6.70 15.30 0.40
C ASN A 208 -5.96 13.96 0.54
N ALA A 209 -5.67 13.49 1.76
CA ALA A 209 -4.93 12.24 1.98
C ALA A 209 -5.72 11.01 1.49
N VAL A 210 -7.00 10.91 1.83
CA VAL A 210 -7.86 9.79 1.38
C VAL A 210 -8.02 9.81 -0.15
N THR A 211 -8.21 10.97 -0.77
CA THR A 211 -8.24 11.05 -2.25
C THR A 211 -6.91 10.63 -2.86
N LEU A 212 -5.77 11.05 -2.28
CA LEU A 212 -4.46 10.63 -2.76
C LEU A 212 -4.32 9.10 -2.73
N HIS A 213 -4.62 8.51 -1.59
CA HIS A 213 -4.58 7.07 -1.36
C HIS A 213 -5.44 6.31 -2.39
N ASP A 214 -6.74 6.59 -2.42
CA ASP A 214 -7.68 5.84 -3.24
C ASP A 214 -7.47 6.08 -4.75
N ALA A 215 -7.11 7.30 -5.14
CA ALA A 215 -6.83 7.63 -6.53
C ALA A 215 -5.55 6.94 -7.04
N THR A 216 -4.49 6.89 -6.23
CA THR A 216 -3.24 6.25 -6.64
C THR A 216 -3.34 4.73 -6.67
N HIS A 217 -4.25 4.15 -5.88
CA HIS A 217 -4.70 2.77 -6.01
C HIS A 217 -5.71 2.53 -7.14
N HIS A 218 -6.06 3.58 -7.89
CA HIS A 218 -7.04 3.56 -8.97
C HIS A 218 -8.43 3.06 -8.55
N SER A 219 -8.80 3.18 -7.27
CA SER A 219 -10.05 2.63 -6.73
C SER A 219 -11.23 3.61 -6.84
N LEU A 220 -11.00 4.92 -7.08
CA LEU A 220 -12.07 5.91 -7.16
C LEU A 220 -12.90 5.83 -8.44
N PHE A 221 -12.23 5.81 -9.59
CA PHE A 221 -12.90 5.87 -10.89
C PHE A 221 -12.54 4.67 -11.78
N PRO A 222 -13.40 4.29 -12.74
CA PRO A 222 -13.03 3.33 -13.78
C PRO A 222 -11.91 3.84 -14.71
N SER A 223 -11.80 5.16 -14.88
CA SER A 223 -10.79 5.80 -15.74
C SER A 223 -9.48 6.04 -14.99
N HIS A 224 -8.37 5.53 -15.53
CA HIS A 224 -7.05 5.74 -14.96
C HIS A 224 -6.64 7.20 -15.03
N ALA A 225 -6.96 7.90 -16.12
CA ALA A 225 -6.68 9.33 -16.27
C ALA A 225 -7.42 10.18 -15.21
N LEU A 226 -8.67 9.85 -14.89
CA LEU A 226 -9.42 10.57 -13.85
C LEU A 226 -8.84 10.34 -12.45
N ASN A 227 -8.41 9.11 -12.15
CA ASN A 227 -7.70 8.81 -10.91
C ASN A 227 -6.39 9.61 -10.82
N SER A 228 -5.54 9.56 -11.86
CA SER A 228 -4.29 10.32 -11.89
C SER A 228 -4.53 11.84 -11.74
N ALA A 229 -5.58 12.37 -12.38
CA ALA A 229 -5.96 13.77 -12.24
C ALA A 229 -6.44 14.10 -10.82
N ALA A 230 -7.24 13.25 -10.19
CA ALA A 230 -7.69 13.44 -8.81
C ALA A 230 -6.53 13.37 -7.80
N ALA A 231 -5.61 12.43 -7.97
CA ALA A 231 -4.39 12.35 -7.16
C ALA A 231 -3.56 13.64 -7.27
N ALA A 232 -3.36 14.14 -8.49
CA ALA A 232 -2.59 15.36 -8.73
C ALA A 232 -3.28 16.63 -8.21
N ALA A 233 -4.57 16.81 -8.52
CA ALA A 233 -5.30 18.04 -8.21
C ALA A 233 -5.68 18.17 -6.73
N PHE A 234 -6.03 17.04 -6.09
CA PHE A 234 -6.56 17.03 -4.73
C PHE A 234 -5.60 16.34 -3.76
N GLY A 235 -5.05 15.19 -4.15
CA GLY A 235 -4.12 14.44 -3.29
C GLY A 235 -2.81 15.18 -3.01
N GLY A 236 -2.36 16.00 -3.95
CA GLY A 236 -1.13 16.80 -3.85
C GLY A 236 -1.05 17.72 -2.62
N TRP A 237 -2.17 18.06 -2.00
CA TRP A 237 -2.19 18.87 -0.76
C TRP A 237 -1.72 18.12 0.49
N HIS A 238 -1.73 16.78 0.46
CA HIS A 238 -1.16 15.96 1.53
C HIS A 238 0.29 15.55 1.21
N CYS A 239 0.48 14.85 0.09
CA CYS A 239 1.78 14.37 -0.35
C CYS A 239 1.79 14.39 -1.88
N MET A 240 2.97 14.50 -2.47
CA MET A 240 3.11 14.47 -3.91
C MET A 240 2.82 13.08 -4.45
N PRO A 241 1.94 12.94 -5.46
CA PRO A 241 1.57 11.63 -6.00
C PRO A 241 2.76 10.79 -6.45
N ALA A 242 3.78 11.40 -7.06
CA ALA A 242 4.96 10.67 -7.53
C ALA A 242 5.81 10.11 -6.37
N VAL A 243 5.79 10.75 -5.21
CA VAL A 243 6.47 10.28 -4.00
C VAL A 243 5.63 9.21 -3.34
N TRP A 244 4.34 9.50 -3.14
CA TRP A 244 3.36 8.61 -2.55
C TRP A 244 3.27 7.26 -3.27
N VAL A 245 3.22 7.28 -4.61
CA VAL A 245 3.17 6.06 -5.43
C VAL A 245 4.37 5.16 -5.13
N ARG A 246 5.58 5.70 -5.07
CA ARG A 246 6.78 4.88 -4.85
C ARG A 246 6.86 4.34 -3.43
N GLN A 247 6.57 5.21 -2.48
CA GLN A 247 6.60 4.87 -1.07
C GLN A 247 5.49 3.87 -0.73
N HIS A 248 4.25 4.30 -0.88
CA HIS A 248 3.09 3.54 -0.41
C HIS A 248 2.62 2.50 -1.43
N VAL A 249 2.39 2.89 -2.70
CA VAL A 249 1.78 1.98 -3.69
C VAL A 249 2.75 0.88 -4.15
N GLU A 250 4.03 1.20 -4.37
CA GLU A 250 5.04 0.23 -4.81
C GLU A 250 5.79 -0.40 -3.63
N GLY A 251 6.34 0.42 -2.73
CA GLY A 251 7.18 -0.05 -1.63
C GLY A 251 6.39 -0.78 -0.55
N HIS A 252 5.43 -0.10 0.08
CA HIS A 252 4.64 -0.64 1.19
C HIS A 252 3.80 -1.85 0.79
N HIS A 253 3.05 -1.81 -0.32
CA HIS A 253 2.27 -2.98 -0.78
C HIS A 253 3.14 -4.15 -1.25
N GLY A 254 4.36 -3.88 -1.76
CA GLY A 254 5.31 -4.93 -2.13
C GLY A 254 6.04 -5.55 -0.94
N SER A 255 6.12 -4.84 0.19
CA SER A 255 6.95 -5.19 1.35
C SER A 255 6.19 -5.07 2.67
N THR A 256 4.89 -5.30 2.67
CA THR A 256 3.96 -4.93 3.75
C THR A 256 4.44 -5.34 5.14
N ASN A 257 4.75 -4.35 5.98
CA ASN A 257 5.21 -4.51 7.35
C ASN A 257 6.40 -5.48 7.50
N THR A 258 7.25 -5.53 6.47
CA THR A 258 8.56 -6.19 6.51
C THR A 258 9.67 -5.17 6.77
N VAL A 259 10.91 -5.66 6.89
CA VAL A 259 12.06 -4.81 7.15
C VAL A 259 12.24 -3.70 6.10
N ASP A 260 11.85 -3.99 4.86
CA ASP A 260 11.96 -3.13 3.68
C ASP A 260 10.76 -2.20 3.50
N ASP A 261 9.76 -2.26 4.38
CA ASP A 261 8.57 -1.43 4.26
C ASP A 261 8.89 0.05 4.53
N PRO A 262 8.82 0.95 3.52
CA PRO A 262 9.08 2.36 3.74
C PRO A 262 8.09 3.01 4.73
N ASP A 263 6.85 2.50 4.83
CA ASP A 263 5.81 3.10 5.68
C ASP A 263 6.12 2.92 7.17
N MET A 264 6.92 1.92 7.54
CA MET A 264 7.39 1.70 8.91
C MET A 264 8.50 2.65 9.34
N HIS A 265 9.24 3.27 8.40
CA HIS A 265 10.48 4.00 8.71
C HIS A 265 10.31 5.52 8.84
N HIS A 266 9.12 6.06 8.56
CA HIS A 266 8.85 7.51 8.58
C HIS A 266 9.19 8.18 9.91
N PHE A 267 9.12 7.43 11.01
CA PHE A 267 9.29 7.95 12.37
C PHE A 267 10.49 7.34 13.09
N ASP A 268 11.32 6.62 12.34
CA ASP A 268 12.59 6.08 12.82
C ASP A 268 13.52 7.24 13.23
N LYS A 269 14.10 7.11 14.42
CA LYS A 269 15.13 8.00 14.93
C LYS A 269 16.28 8.27 13.93
N LYS A 270 16.59 7.34 13.02
CA LYS A 270 17.60 7.53 11.96
C LYS A 270 17.38 8.82 11.17
N TYR A 271 16.12 9.21 10.96
CA TYR A 271 15.75 10.39 10.19
C TYR A 271 15.50 11.64 11.04
N TRP A 272 15.24 11.46 12.33
CA TRP A 272 14.80 12.53 13.23
C TRP A 272 15.81 12.85 14.35
N THR A 273 16.97 12.18 14.39
CA THR A 273 17.97 12.29 15.47
C THR A 273 18.26 13.75 15.87
N PRO A 274 18.17 14.12 17.16
CA PRO A 274 17.99 13.25 18.34
C PRO A 274 16.54 12.90 18.68
N LEU A 275 15.57 13.26 17.84
CA LEU A 275 14.15 12.91 17.98
C LEU A 275 13.83 11.60 17.23
N GLY A 276 12.62 11.10 17.44
CA GLY A 276 12.11 9.84 16.88
C GLY A 276 12.05 8.72 17.92
N TRP A 277 11.78 7.52 17.42
CA TRP A 277 11.77 6.28 18.20
C TRP A 277 12.32 5.13 17.38
N ARG A 278 12.71 4.05 18.06
CA ARG A 278 12.93 2.81 17.34
C ARG A 278 11.59 2.18 17.01
N VAL A 279 11.50 1.64 15.80
CA VAL A 279 10.35 0.87 15.32
C VAL A 279 10.60 -0.64 15.44
N ARG A 280 11.88 -1.01 15.67
CA ARG A 280 12.37 -2.37 15.81
C ARG A 280 13.34 -2.53 16.96
N ARG A 281 13.48 -3.76 17.49
CA ARG A 281 14.35 -4.05 18.65
C ARG A 281 15.83 -3.98 18.32
N GLU A 282 16.20 -4.35 17.10
CA GLU A 282 17.56 -4.42 16.58
C GLU A 282 18.20 -3.02 16.45
N GLN A 283 17.36 -1.98 16.44
CA GLN A 283 17.80 -0.59 16.42
C GLN A 283 18.26 -0.16 17.81
N SER A 284 19.25 0.74 17.85
CA SER A 284 19.80 1.18 19.14
C SER A 284 18.73 1.79 20.04
N TYR A 285 18.89 1.57 21.33
CA TYR A 285 17.97 1.99 22.38
C TYR A 285 17.68 3.50 22.36
N HIS A 286 16.44 3.90 22.68
CA HIS A 286 16.02 5.30 22.72
C HIS A 286 15.05 5.55 23.92
N PRO A 287 15.57 5.78 25.13
CA PRO A 287 14.78 5.80 26.37
C PRO A 287 13.73 6.92 26.41
N SER A 288 14.00 8.03 25.73
CA SER A 288 13.15 9.23 25.73
C SER A 288 12.24 9.30 24.50
N TRP A 289 11.95 8.17 23.86
CA TRP A 289 11.14 8.12 22.63
C TRP A 289 9.78 8.86 22.75
N TRP A 290 9.17 8.81 23.93
CA TRP A 290 7.87 9.44 24.19
C TRP A 290 7.96 10.98 24.20
N VAL A 291 9.13 11.57 24.50
CA VAL A 291 9.31 13.03 24.38
C VAL A 291 9.37 13.49 22.92
N SER A 292 9.68 12.56 22.01
CA SER A 292 9.72 12.85 20.57
C SER A 292 8.32 12.95 19.96
N LEU A 293 7.30 12.32 20.56
CA LEU A 293 5.94 12.25 19.99
C LEU A 293 5.37 13.64 19.62
N PRO A 294 5.40 14.67 20.49
CA PRO A 294 4.84 15.97 20.14
C PRO A 294 5.56 16.67 18.99
N ALA A 295 6.82 16.32 18.72
CA ALA A 295 7.59 16.89 17.62
C ALA A 295 7.49 16.08 16.32
N VAL A 296 7.47 14.74 16.42
CA VAL A 296 7.54 13.85 15.26
C VAL A 296 6.17 13.56 14.67
N LEU A 297 5.10 13.46 15.48
CA LEU A 297 3.74 13.21 14.96
C LEU A 297 3.26 14.31 13.98
N PRO A 298 3.44 15.61 14.27
CA PRO A 298 3.13 16.67 13.30
C PRO A 298 3.87 16.53 11.96
N MET A 299 5.08 15.94 11.99
CA MET A 299 5.90 15.79 10.80
C MET A 299 5.38 14.74 9.83
N ALA A 300 4.46 13.87 10.25
CA ALA A 300 3.78 12.93 9.35
C ALA A 300 3.05 13.61 8.19
N SER A 301 2.71 14.91 8.31
CA SER A 301 2.29 15.72 7.16
C SER A 301 3.35 16.72 6.72
N LEU A 302 3.99 17.44 7.64
CA LEU A 302 4.89 18.54 7.25
C LEU A 302 6.09 18.06 6.42
N ASP A 303 6.63 16.88 6.74
CA ASP A 303 7.77 16.30 6.04
C ASP A 303 7.43 15.91 4.58
N PRO A 304 6.42 15.07 4.30
CA PRO A 304 6.07 14.72 2.92
C PRO A 304 5.53 15.91 2.12
N SER A 305 4.80 16.84 2.74
CA SER A 305 4.22 17.99 2.02
C SER A 305 5.28 19.02 1.58
N TYR A 306 6.34 19.22 2.36
CA TYR A 306 7.29 20.32 2.12
C TYR A 306 8.75 19.90 1.94
N VAL A 307 9.20 18.85 2.64
CA VAL A 307 10.62 18.48 2.71
C VAL A 307 10.97 17.39 1.70
N ARG A 308 10.28 16.24 1.75
CA ARG A 308 10.63 15.08 0.91
C ARG A 308 10.42 15.31 -0.57
N GLY A 309 9.44 16.12 -0.92
CA GLY A 309 9.27 16.60 -2.30
C GLY A 309 10.48 17.32 -2.85
N ALA A 310 11.06 18.21 -2.05
CA ALA A 310 12.27 18.95 -2.42
C ALA A 310 13.49 18.02 -2.46
N GLU A 311 13.61 17.07 -1.51
CA GLU A 311 14.68 16.07 -1.52
C GLU A 311 14.65 15.24 -2.82
N VAL A 312 13.48 14.75 -3.19
CA VAL A 312 13.25 13.98 -4.41
C VAL A 312 13.59 14.80 -5.66
N LEU A 313 13.20 16.08 -5.70
CA LEU A 313 13.50 16.97 -6.82
C LEU A 313 15.00 17.26 -6.96
N LEU A 314 15.67 17.54 -5.84
CA LEU A 314 17.05 18.05 -5.83
C LEU A 314 18.10 16.94 -5.88
N ARG A 315 17.88 15.86 -5.13
CA ARG A 315 18.86 14.77 -4.94
C ARG A 315 18.47 13.50 -5.67
N GLY A 316 17.18 13.35 -5.96
CA GLY A 316 16.66 12.13 -6.51
C GLY A 316 16.67 10.97 -5.50
N THR A 317 16.54 11.29 -4.22
CA THR A 317 16.47 10.34 -3.10
C THR A 317 15.18 10.59 -2.31
N TYR A 318 14.69 9.57 -1.62
CA TYR A 318 13.60 9.69 -0.65
C TYR A 318 14.12 9.16 0.68
N MET A 319 14.01 9.94 1.75
CA MET A 319 14.52 9.54 3.08
C MET A 319 16.02 9.20 3.06
N GLY A 320 16.84 9.97 2.34
CA GLY A 320 18.29 9.76 2.26
C GLY A 320 18.75 8.49 1.54
N GLU A 321 17.81 7.64 1.11
CA GLU A 321 18.08 6.43 0.36
C GLU A 321 17.73 6.68 -1.12
N LYS A 322 18.51 6.07 -2.03
CA LYS A 322 18.01 5.87 -3.40
C LYS A 322 16.73 5.07 -3.21
N VAL A 323 15.58 5.61 -3.58
CA VAL A 323 14.27 4.98 -3.36
C VAL A 323 14.43 3.50 -3.62
N VAL A 324 14.25 2.70 -2.59
CA VAL A 324 14.38 1.26 -2.71
C VAL A 324 13.22 0.85 -3.60
N GLY A 325 13.52 0.30 -4.78
CA GLY A 325 12.51 -0.48 -5.50
C GLY A 325 12.13 -1.65 -4.58
N ALA A 326 10.93 -2.21 -4.72
CA ALA A 326 10.33 -3.19 -3.80
C ALA A 326 11.16 -4.50 -3.52
N ALA A 327 12.43 -4.56 -3.90
CA ALA A 327 13.32 -5.69 -3.71
C ALA A 327 14.78 -5.33 -3.30
N GLY A 328 15.05 -4.16 -2.69
CA GLY A 328 16.41 -3.86 -2.20
C GLY A 328 17.46 -3.58 -3.30
N LEU A 329 17.08 -3.62 -4.57
CA LEU A 329 17.81 -2.97 -5.65
C LEU A 329 17.73 -1.47 -5.43
N ALA A 330 18.87 -0.77 -5.51
CA ALA A 330 18.85 0.67 -5.69
C ALA A 330 17.97 0.95 -6.91
N ALA A 331 16.77 1.50 -6.72
CA ALA A 331 16.00 1.95 -7.88
C ALA A 331 16.90 2.92 -8.65
N PRO A 332 16.79 2.96 -9.99
CA PRO A 332 17.49 3.97 -10.76
C PRO A 332 17.26 5.33 -10.08
N PRO A 333 18.32 6.15 -9.89
CA PRO A 333 18.21 7.40 -9.16
C PRO A 333 17.00 8.18 -9.66
N ILE A 334 16.15 8.65 -8.75
CA ILE A 334 14.98 9.43 -9.12
C ILE A 334 15.40 10.65 -9.98
N SER A 335 16.63 11.14 -9.78
CA SER A 335 17.25 12.23 -10.51
C SER A 335 17.60 11.89 -11.97
N GLY A 336 17.78 10.62 -12.33
CA GLY A 336 18.07 10.18 -13.71
C GLY A 336 16.86 9.69 -14.50
N GLY A 337 15.77 9.29 -13.84
CA GLY A 337 14.67 8.54 -14.47
C GLY A 337 13.25 9.12 -14.35
N LEU A 338 13.03 10.25 -13.66
CA LEU A 338 11.71 10.89 -13.71
C LEU A 338 11.47 11.51 -15.09
N PRO A 339 10.32 11.24 -15.73
CA PRO A 339 9.90 11.99 -16.91
C PRO A 339 9.95 13.48 -16.63
N SER A 340 10.39 14.29 -17.58
CA SER A 340 10.50 15.75 -17.41
C SER A 340 9.19 16.40 -16.98
N ALA A 341 8.05 15.86 -17.42
CA ALA A 341 6.73 16.27 -16.97
C ALA A 341 6.50 16.08 -15.46
N THR A 342 6.97 14.96 -14.88
CA THR A 342 6.84 14.70 -13.44
C THR A 342 7.71 15.65 -12.62
N ARG A 343 8.93 15.96 -13.08
CA ARG A 343 9.79 16.97 -12.43
C ARG A 343 9.17 18.36 -12.47
N LEU A 344 8.59 18.73 -13.61
CA LEU A 344 7.91 20.01 -13.76
C LEU A 344 6.68 20.11 -12.85
N GLY A 345 5.86 19.06 -12.80
CA GLY A 345 4.70 18.99 -11.90
C GLY A 345 5.11 19.10 -10.42
N LEU A 346 6.16 18.38 -10.02
CA LEU A 346 6.74 18.43 -8.68
C LEU A 346 7.22 19.85 -8.31
N ALA A 347 7.98 20.50 -9.21
CA ALA A 347 8.45 21.87 -9.00
C ALA A 347 7.28 22.86 -8.91
N ALA A 348 6.29 22.75 -9.80
CA ALA A 348 5.12 23.63 -9.79
C ALA A 348 4.31 23.51 -8.49
N GLN A 349 4.14 22.29 -7.98
CA GLN A 349 3.45 22.02 -6.73
C GLN A 349 4.18 22.62 -5.51
N LEU A 350 5.52 22.46 -5.44
CA LEU A 350 6.33 23.08 -4.39
C LEU A 350 6.25 24.60 -4.43
N VAL A 351 6.41 25.20 -5.61
CA VAL A 351 6.30 26.66 -5.80
C VAL A 351 4.93 27.15 -5.33
N PHE A 352 3.87 26.44 -5.70
CA PHE A 352 2.51 26.77 -5.27
C PHE A 352 2.34 26.76 -3.74
N PHE A 353 2.81 25.70 -3.05
CA PHE A 353 2.71 25.63 -1.59
C PHE A 353 3.54 26.70 -0.87
N PHE A 354 4.78 26.91 -1.29
CA PHE A 354 5.64 27.93 -0.69
C PHE A 354 5.09 29.34 -0.97
N ALA A 355 4.52 29.60 -2.15
CA ALA A 355 3.87 30.87 -2.45
C ALA A 355 2.62 31.10 -1.57
N LEU A 356 1.79 30.07 -1.35
CA LEU A 356 0.65 30.17 -0.44
C LEU A 356 1.08 30.42 1.01
N ALA A 357 2.10 29.72 1.49
CA ALA A 357 2.65 29.93 2.83
C ALA A 357 3.24 31.34 2.99
N ALA A 358 4.04 31.78 2.01
CA ALA A 358 4.61 33.13 1.99
C ALA A 358 3.52 34.20 1.95
N ARG A 359 2.44 33.99 1.18
CA ARG A 359 1.27 34.88 1.17
C ARG A 359 0.65 35.02 2.55
N GLN A 360 0.41 33.92 3.27
CA GLN A 360 -0.20 34.00 4.60
C GLN A 360 0.64 34.82 5.56
N VAL A 361 1.94 34.57 5.57
CA VAL A 361 2.90 35.33 6.38
C VAL A 361 2.94 36.80 5.99
N ALA A 362 2.94 37.10 4.69
CA ALA A 362 2.97 38.48 4.19
C ALA A 362 1.69 39.28 4.51
N VAL A 363 0.51 38.63 4.45
CA VAL A 363 -0.78 39.31 4.69
C VAL A 363 -1.14 39.39 6.17
N HIS A 364 -0.88 38.34 6.94
CA HIS A 364 -1.34 38.22 8.33
C HIS A 364 -0.20 38.29 9.36
N GLY A 365 1.03 38.53 8.91
CA GLY A 365 2.23 38.62 9.73
C GLY A 365 2.82 37.26 10.12
N TRP A 366 4.07 37.27 10.58
CA TRP A 366 4.82 36.06 10.95
C TRP A 366 4.17 35.22 12.04
N GLY A 367 3.58 35.86 13.07
CA GLY A 367 2.91 35.14 14.16
C GLY A 367 1.67 34.40 13.69
N TRP A 368 0.66 35.15 13.23
CA TRP A 368 -0.63 34.56 12.87
C TRP A 368 -0.61 33.86 11.51
N GLY A 369 0.00 34.46 10.49
CA GLY A 369 0.17 33.82 9.18
C GLY A 369 0.99 32.53 9.25
N GLY A 370 2.06 32.50 10.06
CA GLY A 370 2.81 31.29 10.33
C GLY A 370 1.97 30.22 11.06
N THR A 371 1.17 30.62 12.05
CA THR A 371 0.24 29.71 12.75
C THR A 371 -0.76 29.07 11.80
N LEU A 372 -1.35 29.87 10.91
CA LEU A 372 -2.31 29.40 9.91
C LEU A 372 -1.68 28.39 8.94
N VAL A 373 -0.39 28.51 8.62
CA VAL A 373 0.32 27.54 7.77
C VAL A 373 0.64 26.27 8.56
N VAL A 374 1.27 26.39 9.72
CA VAL A 374 1.84 25.22 10.43
C VAL A 374 0.77 24.41 11.14
N LEU A 375 -0.18 25.06 11.83
CA LEU A 375 -1.07 24.36 12.76
C LEU A 375 -2.05 23.40 12.08
N PRO A 376 -2.71 23.72 10.95
CA PRO A 376 -3.58 22.77 10.26
C PRO A 376 -2.82 21.53 9.76
N HIS A 377 -1.61 21.71 9.22
CA HIS A 377 -0.76 20.60 8.79
C HIS A 377 -0.24 19.76 9.97
N ALA A 378 0.12 20.40 11.09
CA ALA A 378 0.55 19.69 12.29
C ALA A 378 -0.57 18.82 12.87
N LEU A 379 -1.79 19.35 12.97
CA LEU A 379 -2.96 18.61 13.44
C LEU A 379 -3.33 17.47 12.47
N HIS A 380 -3.27 17.73 11.16
CA HIS A 380 -3.40 16.68 10.14
C HIS A 380 -2.33 15.60 10.29
N GLY A 381 -1.06 15.96 10.50
CA GLY A 381 0.03 15.00 10.70
C GLY A 381 -0.22 14.07 11.89
N ILE A 382 -0.65 14.62 13.04
CA ILE A 382 -1.02 13.83 14.21
C ILE A 382 -2.17 12.87 13.88
N HIS A 383 -3.21 13.36 13.21
CA HIS A 383 -4.36 12.53 12.83
C HIS A 383 -3.97 11.42 11.85
N PHE A 384 -3.23 11.77 10.79
CA PHE A 384 -2.74 10.85 9.77
C PHE A 384 -1.88 9.74 10.38
N TYR A 385 -0.97 10.09 11.30
CA TYR A 385 -0.19 9.10 12.05
C TYR A 385 -1.09 8.13 12.82
N LEU A 386 -2.00 8.67 13.64
CA LEU A 386 -2.83 7.86 14.55
C LEU A 386 -3.80 6.94 13.80
N ILE A 387 -4.18 7.28 12.57
CA ILE A 387 -5.03 6.40 11.75
C ILE A 387 -4.20 5.39 10.97
N THR A 388 -3.06 5.77 10.40
CA THR A 388 -2.28 4.86 9.55
C THR A 388 -1.43 3.89 10.37
N GLN A 389 -0.71 4.36 11.37
CA GLN A 389 0.34 3.57 12.04
C GLN A 389 -0.22 2.49 12.97
N VAL A 390 -1.48 2.60 13.39
CA VAL A 390 -2.14 1.56 14.19
C VAL A 390 -2.33 0.25 13.44
N ASN A 391 -2.34 0.27 12.11
CA ASN A 391 -2.46 -0.94 11.28
C ASN A 391 -1.11 -1.64 11.05
N HIS A 392 0.02 -0.96 11.32
CA HIS A 392 1.38 -1.41 10.98
C HIS A 392 2.24 -1.70 12.20
N LEU A 393 2.33 -0.76 13.14
CA LEU A 393 3.22 -0.83 14.32
C LEU A 393 2.48 -1.38 15.55
N THR A 394 1.92 -2.58 15.42
CA THR A 394 1.24 -3.29 16.51
C THR A 394 1.85 -4.68 16.71
N GLY A 395 1.76 -5.22 17.94
CA GLY A 395 2.41 -6.49 18.30
C GLY A 395 2.12 -7.66 17.35
N PRO A 396 0.86 -7.89 16.92
CA PRO A 396 0.55 -8.92 15.92
C PRO A 396 1.14 -8.64 14.53
N ALA A 397 1.01 -7.41 14.02
CA ALA A 397 1.55 -7.00 12.71
C ALA A 397 3.08 -7.11 12.63
N THR A 398 3.76 -6.83 13.74
CA THR A 398 5.23 -6.86 13.86
C THR A 398 5.78 -8.22 14.30
N ALA A 399 4.91 -9.20 14.63
CA ALA A 399 5.33 -10.59 14.87
C ALA A 399 5.94 -11.23 13.61
N VAL A 400 5.65 -10.65 12.43
CA VAL A 400 6.19 -10.98 11.11
C VAL A 400 7.63 -10.51 10.94
N GLU A 401 7.95 -9.28 11.35
CA GLU A 401 9.33 -8.73 11.27
C GLU A 401 10.33 -9.53 12.09
N HIS A 402 9.88 -10.19 13.17
CA HIS A 402 10.75 -10.98 14.03
C HIS A 402 10.93 -12.44 13.59
N GLY A 403 10.33 -12.86 12.46
CA GLY A 403 10.32 -14.26 12.06
C GLY A 403 9.88 -15.17 13.21
N SER A 404 8.94 -14.69 14.02
CA SER A 404 8.57 -15.38 15.26
C SER A 404 8.11 -16.80 14.94
N ALA A 405 8.35 -17.74 15.86
CA ALA A 405 7.89 -19.12 15.65
C ALA A 405 6.39 -19.17 15.30
N ALA A 406 5.58 -18.32 15.93
CA ALA A 406 4.16 -18.19 15.62
C ALA A 406 3.87 -17.74 14.17
N TYR A 407 4.65 -16.80 13.62
CA TYR A 407 4.52 -16.40 12.23
C TYR A 407 4.95 -17.53 11.28
N ALA A 408 6.09 -18.15 11.55
CA ALA A 408 6.59 -19.27 10.73
C ALA A 408 5.63 -20.47 10.74
N ASP A 409 5.04 -20.77 11.90
CA ASP A 409 4.03 -21.82 12.06
C ASP A 409 2.72 -21.47 11.32
N ALA A 410 2.33 -20.20 11.28
CA ALA A 410 1.13 -19.73 10.58
C ALA A 410 1.33 -19.54 9.07
N ASN A 411 2.56 -19.31 8.61
CA ASN A 411 2.91 -19.15 7.19
C ASN A 411 4.05 -20.10 6.74
N PRO A 412 3.90 -21.43 6.89
CA PRO A 412 4.98 -22.38 6.63
C PRO A 412 5.37 -22.47 5.15
N ALA A 413 4.47 -22.09 4.24
CA ALA A 413 4.69 -22.11 2.80
C ALA A 413 5.24 -20.78 2.26
N ASN A 414 5.48 -19.78 3.11
CA ASN A 414 5.86 -18.42 2.71
C ASN A 414 4.88 -17.83 1.65
N SER A 415 3.58 -18.00 1.90
CA SER A 415 2.49 -17.46 1.09
C SER A 415 2.36 -15.95 1.29
N TRP A 416 2.17 -15.21 0.19
CA TRP A 416 1.87 -13.79 0.25
C TRP A 416 0.51 -13.51 0.89
N ILE A 417 -0.49 -14.35 0.64
CA ILE A 417 -1.85 -14.20 1.20
C ILE A 417 -1.80 -14.29 2.73
N ALA A 418 -1.14 -15.34 3.25
CA ALA A 418 -0.93 -15.46 4.68
C ALA A 418 -0.12 -14.27 5.22
N HIS A 419 0.93 -13.85 4.51
CA HIS A 419 1.72 -12.69 4.92
C HIS A 419 0.86 -11.43 5.07
N GLN A 420 0.03 -11.06 4.09
CA GLN A 420 -0.82 -9.87 4.16
C GLN A 420 -1.81 -9.92 5.33
N ILE A 421 -2.37 -11.10 5.64
CA ILE A 421 -3.30 -11.30 6.75
C ILE A 421 -2.58 -11.19 8.11
N LEU A 422 -1.38 -11.77 8.21
CA LEU A 422 -0.64 -11.89 9.46
C LEU A 422 0.17 -10.62 9.79
N SER A 423 0.62 -9.90 8.78
CA SER A 423 1.46 -8.72 8.94
C SER A 423 0.66 -7.45 9.17
N THR A 424 -0.66 -7.49 9.07
CA THR A 424 -1.51 -6.31 9.10
C THR A 424 -2.58 -6.42 10.18
N VAL A 425 -2.96 -5.29 10.77
CA VAL A 425 -4.02 -5.24 11.78
C VAL A 425 -5.25 -4.51 11.26
N ASP A 426 -6.41 -5.08 11.54
CA ASP A 426 -7.72 -4.48 11.33
C ASP A 426 -8.36 -4.04 12.65
N TRP A 427 -9.27 -3.08 12.58
CA TRP A 427 -10.07 -2.65 13.72
C TRP A 427 -11.48 -2.28 13.26
N CYS A 428 -12.51 -2.81 13.92
CA CYS A 428 -13.92 -2.65 13.53
C CYS A 428 -14.15 -2.79 12.01
N PRO A 429 -13.63 -3.83 11.32
CA PRO A 429 -13.57 -3.86 9.85
C PRO A 429 -14.96 -3.81 9.17
N SER A 430 -15.99 -4.36 9.84
CA SER A 430 -17.40 -4.35 9.37
C SER A 430 -18.16 -3.04 9.68
N SER A 431 -17.56 -2.09 10.41
CA SER A 431 -18.23 -0.85 10.81
C SER A 431 -18.20 0.21 9.71
N ALA A 432 -19.39 0.63 9.26
CA ALA A 432 -19.52 1.72 8.28
C ALA A 432 -18.97 3.05 8.81
N ALA A 433 -19.17 3.33 10.10
CA ALA A 433 -18.64 4.53 10.74
C ALA A 433 -17.11 4.50 10.79
N ALA A 434 -16.52 3.35 11.15
CA ALA A 434 -15.06 3.19 11.15
C ALA A 434 -14.48 3.44 9.75
N ARG A 435 -15.08 2.86 8.71
CA ARG A 435 -14.66 3.08 7.31
C ARG A 435 -14.70 4.55 6.90
N VAL A 436 -15.75 5.29 7.25
CA VAL A 436 -15.83 6.72 6.92
C VAL A 436 -14.77 7.51 7.69
N ILE A 437 -14.63 7.26 8.99
CA ILE A 437 -13.66 7.97 9.85
C ILE A 437 -12.23 7.70 9.40
N SER A 438 -11.90 6.48 8.99
CA SER A 438 -10.54 6.09 8.62
C SER A 438 -10.24 6.14 7.12
N GLY A 439 -11.20 6.57 6.28
CA GLY A 439 -11.08 6.44 4.84
C GLY A 439 -10.86 4.99 4.35
N GLY A 440 -11.34 3.99 5.10
CA GLY A 440 -11.19 2.57 4.77
C GLY A 440 -10.03 1.84 5.44
N LEU A 441 -9.11 2.55 6.09
CA LEU A 441 -7.93 1.95 6.77
C LEU A 441 -8.27 1.06 7.99
N ASN A 442 -9.54 0.98 8.37
CA ASN A 442 -10.00 0.09 9.44
C ASN A 442 -10.02 -1.39 9.00
N ALA A 443 -10.06 -1.65 7.68
CA ALA A 443 -9.99 -2.97 7.05
C ALA A 443 -8.77 -3.05 6.12
N GLN A 444 -7.59 -2.98 6.73
CA GLN A 444 -6.30 -2.90 6.07
C GLN A 444 -5.89 -4.23 5.40
N VAL A 445 -6.31 -5.38 5.94
CA VAL A 445 -6.05 -6.68 5.31
C VAL A 445 -6.70 -6.76 3.92
N LEU A 446 -7.99 -6.41 3.81
CA LEU A 446 -8.66 -6.35 2.49
C LEU A 446 -8.03 -5.30 1.58
N HIS A 447 -7.57 -4.19 2.13
CA HIS A 447 -6.87 -3.16 1.38
C HIS A 447 -5.60 -3.70 0.70
N HIS A 448 -4.76 -4.45 1.40
CA HIS A 448 -3.54 -5.02 0.80
C HIS A 448 -3.83 -6.20 -0.13
N LEU A 449 -4.86 -7.01 0.17
CA LEU A 449 -5.27 -8.11 -0.72
C LEU A 449 -5.91 -7.60 -2.02
N LEU A 450 -6.55 -6.42 -1.99
CA LEU A 450 -7.35 -5.87 -3.07
C LEU A 450 -7.16 -4.34 -3.24
N PRO A 451 -5.94 -3.84 -3.51
CA PRO A 451 -5.66 -2.40 -3.51
C PRO A 451 -6.54 -1.62 -4.49
N SER A 452 -6.87 -2.22 -5.65
CA SER A 452 -7.71 -1.60 -6.68
C SER A 452 -9.22 -1.60 -6.38
N VAL A 453 -9.66 -2.21 -5.27
CA VAL A 453 -11.05 -2.26 -4.84
C VAL A 453 -11.28 -1.17 -3.79
N HIS A 454 -12.31 -0.35 -4.01
CA HIS A 454 -12.57 0.78 -3.12
C HIS A 454 -13.12 0.31 -1.76
N PRO A 455 -12.73 0.92 -0.61
CA PRO A 455 -13.18 0.51 0.72
C PRO A 455 -14.69 0.48 0.94
N SER A 456 -15.44 1.29 0.19
CA SER A 456 -16.91 1.24 0.16
C SER A 456 -17.50 -0.10 -0.34
N ARG A 457 -16.65 -1.05 -0.76
CA ARG A 457 -17.03 -2.40 -1.23
C ARG A 457 -16.64 -3.49 -0.23
N PHE A 458 -15.88 -3.16 0.81
CA PHE A 458 -15.29 -4.15 1.72
C PHE A 458 -16.34 -4.86 2.57
N ASP A 459 -17.51 -4.26 2.82
CA ASP A 459 -18.60 -4.91 3.55
C ASP A 459 -18.96 -6.30 3.02
N ALA A 460 -19.08 -6.43 1.70
CA ALA A 460 -19.43 -7.71 1.09
C ALA A 460 -18.27 -8.73 1.16
N LEU A 461 -17.03 -8.25 1.27
CA LEU A 461 -15.81 -9.06 1.20
C LEU A 461 -15.30 -9.48 2.58
N GLN A 462 -15.64 -8.72 3.62
CA GLN A 462 -15.16 -8.92 4.98
C GLN A 462 -15.56 -10.29 5.54
N GLY A 463 -16.82 -10.69 5.37
CA GLY A 463 -17.28 -12.02 5.80
C GLY A 463 -16.60 -13.16 5.06
N VAL A 464 -16.23 -12.96 3.78
CA VAL A 464 -15.49 -13.96 3.00
C VAL A 464 -14.05 -14.11 3.54
N LEU A 465 -13.40 -12.99 3.88
CA LEU A 465 -12.07 -13.00 4.48
C LEU A 465 -12.09 -13.72 5.84
N GLU A 466 -13.05 -13.41 6.70
CA GLU A 466 -13.19 -14.04 8.02
C GLU A 466 -13.38 -15.56 7.92
N ALA A 467 -14.28 -16.01 7.04
CA ALA A 467 -14.49 -17.44 6.79
C ALA A 467 -13.24 -18.11 6.20
N PHE A 468 -12.55 -17.43 5.27
CA PHE A 468 -11.30 -17.92 4.70
C PHE A 468 -10.21 -18.10 5.78
N CYS A 469 -10.01 -17.10 6.63
CA CYS A 469 -9.02 -17.19 7.71
C CYS A 469 -9.35 -18.33 8.69
N ALA A 470 -10.62 -18.52 9.03
CA ALA A 470 -11.06 -19.61 9.89
C ALA A 470 -10.77 -21.00 9.27
N ASP A 471 -11.14 -21.21 8.01
CA ASP A 471 -10.96 -22.48 7.30
C ASP A 471 -9.48 -22.87 7.16
N HIS A 472 -8.61 -21.87 6.95
CA HIS A 472 -7.17 -22.07 6.80
C HIS A 472 -6.39 -21.94 8.11
N ARG A 473 -7.08 -21.76 9.24
CA ARG A 473 -6.49 -21.60 10.58
C ARG A 473 -5.48 -20.46 10.65
N LEU A 474 -5.72 -19.38 9.90
CA LEU A 474 -4.93 -18.15 9.96
C LEU A 474 -5.42 -17.31 11.15
N PRO A 475 -4.54 -16.88 12.08
CA PRO A 475 -4.89 -16.10 13.27
C PRO A 475 -5.30 -14.66 12.95
N TYR A 476 -6.45 -14.49 12.30
CA TYR A 476 -7.07 -13.20 12.03
C TYR A 476 -7.92 -12.76 13.22
N ALA A 477 -7.49 -11.70 13.92
CA ALA A 477 -8.12 -11.21 15.14
C ALA A 477 -8.23 -9.67 15.12
N PRO A 478 -9.23 -9.10 14.40
CA PRO A 478 -9.42 -7.65 14.34
C PRO A 478 -9.77 -7.08 15.71
N PHE A 479 -9.31 -5.85 16.00
CA PHE A 479 -9.70 -5.16 17.22
C PHE A 479 -11.17 -4.75 17.17
N GLY A 480 -11.92 -5.03 18.24
CA GLY A 480 -13.31 -4.58 18.35
C GLY A 480 -13.48 -3.06 18.55
N SER A 481 -12.40 -2.30 18.75
CA SER A 481 -12.44 -0.83 18.87
C SER A 481 -11.15 -0.18 18.35
N TYR A 482 -11.29 1.03 17.80
CA TYR A 482 -10.17 1.88 17.41
C TYR A 482 -9.22 2.16 18.59
N TRP A 483 -9.76 2.48 19.77
CA TRP A 483 -8.95 2.79 20.94
C TRP A 483 -8.16 1.59 21.46
N ALA A 484 -8.68 0.36 21.31
CA ALA A 484 -7.92 -0.84 21.62
C ALA A 484 -6.70 -0.99 20.68
N ALA A 485 -6.87 -0.70 19.38
CA ALA A 485 -5.77 -0.70 18.42
C ALA A 485 -4.72 0.39 18.73
N VAL A 486 -5.15 1.62 19.01
CA VAL A 486 -4.27 2.72 19.45
C VAL A 486 -3.49 2.34 20.71
N ALA A 487 -4.16 1.79 21.72
CA ALA A 487 -3.50 1.38 22.94
C ALA A 487 -2.51 0.22 22.70
N ALA A 488 -2.83 -0.72 21.81
CA ALA A 488 -1.92 -1.79 21.41
C ALA A 488 -0.69 -1.25 20.69
N HIS A 489 -0.85 -0.26 19.81
CA HIS A 489 0.22 0.42 19.10
C HIS A 489 1.19 1.10 20.07
N PHE A 490 0.69 1.92 21.01
CA PHE A 490 1.57 2.57 21.98
C PHE A 490 2.19 1.60 23.00
N ARG A 491 1.52 0.51 23.37
CA ARG A 491 2.14 -0.57 24.15
C ARG A 491 3.28 -1.22 23.39
N PHE A 492 3.10 -1.48 22.10
CA PHE A 492 4.15 -2.00 21.23
C PHE A 492 5.33 -1.02 21.17
N LEU A 493 5.08 0.27 20.90
CA LEU A 493 6.14 1.29 20.88
C LEU A 493 6.87 1.41 22.22
N GLY A 494 6.16 1.29 23.34
CA GLY A 494 6.76 1.22 24.67
C GLY A 494 7.67 0.00 24.82
N ALA A 495 7.19 -1.20 24.49
CA ALA A 495 7.95 -2.45 24.61
C ALA A 495 9.16 -2.49 23.67
N VAL A 496 8.91 -2.39 22.36
CA VAL A 496 9.50 -1.36 21.50
C VAL A 496 10.77 -0.76 22.04
N ASN A 497 10.64 0.37 22.72
CA ASN A 497 11.69 1.29 23.18
C ASN A 497 12.14 1.09 24.64
N ALA A 498 11.76 0.01 25.33
CA ALA A 498 12.02 -0.16 26.78
C ALA A 498 13.33 -0.88 27.16
N THR A 499 13.93 -1.69 26.29
CA THR A 499 15.12 -2.52 26.61
C THR A 499 16.33 -2.22 25.73
N SER A 500 17.52 -2.03 26.29
CA SER A 500 18.76 -2.13 25.51
C SER A 500 18.92 -3.56 25.02
N VAL A 501 19.17 -3.75 23.73
CA VAL A 501 19.77 -5.02 23.28
C VAL A 501 21.21 -4.96 23.81
N GLU A 502 21.51 -5.75 24.84
CA GLU A 502 22.90 -6.00 25.21
C GLU A 502 23.60 -6.58 23.97
N ALA A 503 24.70 -5.95 23.59
CA ALA A 503 25.49 -6.25 22.40
C ALA A 503 26.28 -7.56 22.53
#